data_AF-A0A1H9GHG7-F1
#
_entry.id   AF-A0A1H9GHG7-F1
#
_cell.length_a   1.000
_cell.length_b   1.000
_cell.length_c   1.000
_cell.angle_alpha   90.00
_cell.angle_beta   90.00
_cell.angle_gamma   90.00
#
_symmetry.space_group_name_H-M   'P 1'
#
loop_
_entity.id
_entity.type
_entity.pdbx_description
1 polymer ?
#
loop_
_entity_poly.entity_id
_entity_poly.type
_entity_poly.pdbx_seq_one_letter_code
_entity_poly.pdbx_strand_id
1 'polypeptide(L)'
;MEQWKREEKGAALIIVLMTIVLIMLFSIAMMSSILSNAKQNHVMKQSNRSTHIAEMGATYIQHQFVRYLEENDVELNEDTIQHMISETILHVDSVVVDEEHPERFFELSPNAEVTPTPEGSKISVNVIGYDSEFQEELSLVFNIKNREIPIDEWIDESETPPPPPEDPDYHYENSVKWKKNRTECPQEPDSSYYLSDSLAVNCDAIVGNLYTEGLVNVKSSSLTVNGRAVLNGLDISTLSKVLIKGNAYINSELTSTNNPNSELLVCGHTRFKEKIDYRGHFAVRGYVVADNQITFSHNPAQFGHDAILYNGLNLKGTNLTVDGDLTIFTDLDVQSFHNQLGGDLYVAGDLIIYSSDDSEPIINPEGEAFHTGVNVDVTFPECDDAPPLESSSEFVVDLEDGNY
;
A
#
# COMPACT_ATOMS: atom_id res chain seq x y z
N MET A 1 -93.44 32.04 29.14
CA MET A 1 -92.79 31.29 28.05
C MET A 1 -92.04 32.19 27.05
N GLU A 2 -92.19 33.53 27.08
CA GLU A 2 -91.43 34.45 26.21
C GLU A 2 -90.14 35.02 26.82
N GLN A 3 -89.96 35.00 28.15
CA GLN A 3 -88.71 35.47 28.77
C GLN A 3 -87.51 34.54 28.50
N TRP A 4 -87.73 33.24 28.30
CA TRP A 4 -86.67 32.28 27.99
C TRP A 4 -86.05 32.46 26.59
N LYS A 5 -86.80 32.95 25.60
CA LYS A 5 -86.28 33.22 24.24
C LYS A 5 -85.37 34.44 24.15
N ARG A 6 -85.36 35.31 25.17
CA ARG A 6 -84.51 36.52 25.19
C ARG A 6 -83.10 36.23 25.72
N GLU A 7 -82.94 35.22 26.58
CA GLU A 7 -81.64 34.79 27.10
C GLU A 7 -80.85 33.92 26.11
N GLU A 8 -81.53 33.13 25.26
CA GLU A 8 -80.88 32.28 24.23
C GLU A 8 -80.10 33.08 23.17
N LYS A 9 -80.54 34.31 22.85
CA LYS A 9 -79.84 35.18 21.88
C LYS A 9 -78.50 35.71 22.41
N GLY A 10 -78.38 35.90 23.73
CA GLY A 10 -77.13 36.31 24.37
C GLY A 10 -76.12 35.15 24.41
N ALA A 11 -76.59 33.94 24.73
CA ALA A 11 -75.75 32.74 24.75
C ALA A 11 -75.18 32.42 23.36
N ALA A 12 -75.97 32.54 22.29
CA ALA A 12 -75.50 32.31 20.92
C ALA A 12 -74.38 33.29 20.51
N LEU A 13 -74.51 34.57 20.88
CA LEU A 13 -73.48 35.59 20.62
C LEU A 13 -72.16 35.25 21.34
N ILE A 14 -72.24 34.84 22.61
CA ILE A 14 -71.06 34.45 23.40
C ILE A 14 -70.38 33.24 22.78
N ILE A 15 -71.14 32.23 22.35
CA ILE A 15 -70.59 31.03 21.71
C ILE A 15 -69.85 31.39 20.42
N VAL A 16 -70.43 32.23 19.57
CA VAL A 16 -69.78 32.71 18.33
C VAL A 16 -68.52 33.50 18.64
N LEU A 17 -68.56 34.40 19.62
CA LEU A 17 -67.39 35.17 20.02
C LEU A 17 -66.27 34.26 20.55
N MET A 18 -66.63 33.27 21.37
CA MET A 18 -65.68 32.32 21.94
C MET A 18 -65.07 31.41 20.87
N THR A 19 -65.85 30.98 19.87
CA THR A 19 -65.31 30.22 18.73
C THR A 19 -64.38 31.06 17.87
N ILE A 20 -64.71 32.33 17.61
CA ILE A 20 -63.83 33.25 16.87
C ILE A 20 -62.50 33.45 17.62
N VAL A 21 -62.54 33.69 18.94
CA VAL A 21 -61.32 33.82 19.76
C VAL A 21 -60.50 32.53 19.76
N LEU A 22 -61.14 31.37 19.87
CA LEU A 22 -60.47 30.08 19.84
C LEU A 22 -59.76 29.84 18.49
N ILE A 23 -60.44 30.12 17.37
CA ILE A 23 -59.84 30.03 16.03
C ILE A 23 -58.65 30.98 15.88
N MET A 24 -58.73 32.21 16.42
CA MET A 24 -57.61 33.15 16.40
C MET A 24 -56.42 32.63 17.21
N LEU A 25 -56.64 32.10 18.42
CA LEU A 25 -55.56 31.52 19.23
C LEU A 25 -54.87 30.35 18.52
N PHE A 26 -55.64 29.45 17.91
CA PHE A 26 -55.08 28.35 17.12
C PHE A 26 -54.29 28.85 15.91
N SER A 27 -54.80 29.87 15.21
CA SER A 27 -54.12 30.45 14.04
C SER A 27 -52.78 31.09 14.42
N ILE A 28 -52.73 31.82 15.54
CA ILE A 28 -51.48 32.43 16.05
C ILE A 28 -50.48 31.34 16.46
N ALA A 29 -50.94 30.29 17.15
CA ALA A 29 -50.07 29.18 17.55
C ALA A 29 -49.49 28.44 16.32
N MET A 30 -50.31 28.17 15.30
CA MET A 30 -49.84 27.57 14.04
C MET A 30 -48.85 28.47 13.31
N MET A 31 -49.11 29.78 13.23
CA MET A 31 -48.22 30.73 12.57
C MET A 31 -46.86 30.82 13.27
N SER A 32 -46.85 30.86 14.60
CA SER A 32 -45.62 30.82 15.39
C SER A 32 -44.82 29.54 15.16
N SER A 33 -45.49 28.39 15.07
CA SER A 33 -44.85 27.10 14.76
C SER A 33 -44.22 27.09 13.37
N ILE A 34 -44.95 27.57 12.35
CA ILE A 34 -44.46 27.65 10.96
C ILE A 34 -43.23 28.56 10.86
N LEU A 35 -43.25 29.73 11.51
CA LEU A 35 -42.12 30.66 11.51
C LEU A 35 -40.89 30.07 12.22
N SER A 36 -41.10 29.37 13.35
CA SER A 36 -40.02 28.68 14.05
C SER A 36 -39.39 27.59 13.18
N ASN A 37 -40.21 26.77 12.52
CA ASN A 37 -39.74 25.72 11.62
C ASN A 37 -39.02 26.28 10.40
N ALA A 38 -39.50 27.39 9.84
CA ALA A 38 -38.83 28.07 8.73
C ALA A 38 -37.45 28.61 9.13
N LYS A 39 -37.32 29.19 10.33
CA LYS A 39 -36.04 29.66 10.87
C LYS A 39 -35.09 28.49 11.14
N GLN A 40 -35.56 27.43 11.77
CA GLN A 40 -34.75 26.22 12.02
C GLN A 40 -34.28 25.59 10.71
N ASN A 41 -35.15 25.49 9.71
CA ASN A 41 -34.78 24.99 8.39
C ASN A 41 -33.75 25.88 7.69
N HIS A 42 -33.79 27.20 7.89
CA HIS A 42 -32.80 28.11 7.32
C HIS A 42 -31.43 27.92 7.98
N VAL A 43 -31.39 27.89 9.31
CA VAL A 43 -30.18 27.65 10.10
C VAL A 43 -29.56 26.30 9.77
N MET A 44 -30.36 25.24 9.73
CA MET A 44 -29.91 23.88 9.37
C MET A 44 -29.35 23.84 7.94
N LYS A 45 -29.97 24.54 6.99
CA LYS A 45 -29.45 24.61 5.61
C LYS A 45 -28.12 25.36 5.53
N GLN A 46 -27.92 26.41 6.32
CA GLN A 46 -26.66 27.14 6.36
C GLN A 46 -25.56 26.30 7.00
N SER A 47 -25.81 25.70 8.17
CA SER A 47 -24.87 24.78 8.84
C SER A 47 -24.49 23.60 7.93
N ASN A 48 -25.45 22.95 7.28
CA ASN A 48 -25.13 21.88 6.33
C ASN A 48 -24.28 22.37 5.15
N ARG A 49 -24.48 23.60 4.66
CA ARG A 49 -23.67 24.16 3.57
C ARG A 49 -22.25 24.49 4.03
N SER A 50 -22.06 25.06 5.21
CA SER A 50 -20.72 25.28 5.78
C SER A 50 -19.98 23.96 5.96
N THR A 51 -20.65 22.88 6.41
CA THR A 51 -20.05 21.54 6.44
C THR A 51 -19.62 21.07 5.06
N HIS A 52 -20.50 21.16 4.05
CA HIS A 52 -20.14 20.79 2.67
C HIS A 52 -18.99 21.64 2.10
N ILE A 53 -18.90 22.91 2.46
CA ILE A 53 -17.80 23.79 2.06
C ILE A 53 -16.48 23.33 2.73
N ALA A 54 -16.52 22.94 4.01
CA ALA A 54 -15.36 22.36 4.69
C ALA A 54 -14.94 21.01 4.08
N GLU A 55 -15.88 20.14 3.72
CA GLU A 55 -15.63 18.88 3.00
C GLU A 55 -14.96 19.12 1.63
N MET A 56 -15.43 20.12 0.87
CA MET A 56 -14.78 20.53 -0.39
C MET A 56 -13.35 21.03 -0.15
N GLY A 57 -13.13 21.77 0.95
CA GLY A 57 -11.79 22.19 1.36
C GLY A 57 -10.88 21.01 1.68
N ALA A 58 -11.40 19.97 2.35
CA ALA A 58 -10.66 18.74 2.64
C ALA A 58 -10.16 18.06 1.35
N THR A 59 -11.05 17.86 0.37
CA THR A 59 -10.68 17.29 -0.93
C THR A 59 -9.70 18.19 -1.69
N TYR A 60 -9.88 19.51 -1.63
CA TYR A 60 -8.96 20.45 -2.26
C TYR A 60 -7.53 20.31 -1.70
N ILE A 61 -7.39 20.24 -0.38
CA ILE A 61 -6.09 20.09 0.29
C ILE A 61 -5.43 18.77 -0.07
N GLN A 62 -6.20 17.67 -0.09
CA GLN A 62 -5.71 16.37 -0.53
C GLN A 62 -5.08 16.46 -1.93
N HIS A 63 -5.78 17.08 -2.88
CA HIS A 63 -5.24 17.30 -4.23
C HIS A 63 -4.02 18.21 -4.25
N GLN A 64 -3.94 19.22 -3.38
CA GLN A 64 -2.74 20.06 -3.28
C GLN A 64 -1.53 19.28 -2.78
N PHE A 65 -1.70 18.41 -1.80
CA PHE A 65 -0.62 17.56 -1.30
C PHE A 65 -0.13 16.59 -2.37
N VAL A 66 -1.05 15.88 -3.05
CA VAL A 66 -0.69 14.97 -4.15
C VAL A 66 0.07 15.72 -5.24
N ARG A 67 -0.47 16.85 -5.70
CA ARG A 67 0.18 17.67 -6.74
C ARG A 67 1.56 18.17 -6.33
N TYR A 68 1.71 18.65 -5.10
CA TYR A 68 2.99 19.13 -4.60
C TYR A 68 4.04 18.01 -4.60
N LEU A 69 3.64 16.81 -4.17
CA LEU A 69 4.52 15.65 -4.11
C LEU A 69 4.93 15.18 -5.51
N GLU A 70 3.99 15.13 -6.46
CA GLU A 70 4.25 14.81 -7.88
C GLU A 70 5.18 15.82 -8.56
N GLU A 71 5.02 17.13 -8.29
CA GLU A 71 5.78 18.19 -8.98
C GLU A 71 7.23 18.31 -8.50
N ASN A 72 7.55 17.84 -7.29
CA ASN A 72 8.84 18.10 -6.66
C ASN A 72 9.76 16.85 -6.55
N ASP A 73 9.28 15.63 -6.82
CA ASP A 73 10.09 14.38 -6.80
C ASP A 73 11.00 14.27 -5.56
N VAL A 74 10.42 14.54 -4.38
CA VAL A 74 11.18 14.69 -3.12
C VAL A 74 10.96 13.49 -2.20
N GLU A 75 12.02 13.02 -1.56
CA GLU A 75 11.90 12.09 -0.44
C GLU A 75 11.03 12.70 0.69
N LEU A 76 10.11 11.90 1.24
CA LEU A 76 9.30 12.27 2.41
C LEU A 76 10.19 12.41 3.64
N ASN A 77 10.58 13.65 3.92
CA ASN A 77 11.20 14.03 5.18
C ASN A 77 10.39 15.15 5.84
N GLU A 78 10.66 15.41 7.13
CA GLU A 78 9.93 16.39 7.92
C GLU A 78 9.99 17.80 7.29
N ASP A 79 11.14 18.21 6.74
CA ASP A 79 11.32 19.52 6.11
C ASP A 79 10.48 19.65 4.83
N THR A 80 10.44 18.61 3.99
CA THR A 80 9.61 18.54 2.78
C THR A 80 8.13 18.67 3.13
N ILE A 81 7.67 17.94 4.14
CA ILE A 81 6.27 17.96 4.58
C ILE A 81 5.89 19.33 5.13
N GLN A 82 6.76 19.95 5.94
CA GLN A 82 6.52 21.29 6.47
C GLN A 82 6.47 22.35 5.35
N HIS A 83 7.33 22.21 4.33
CA HIS A 83 7.30 23.08 3.17
C HIS A 83 6.00 22.90 2.35
N MET A 84 5.58 21.66 2.10
CA MET A 84 4.32 21.34 1.44
C MET A 84 3.11 21.98 2.16
N ILE A 85 3.04 21.82 3.49
CA ILE A 85 1.98 22.40 4.31
C ILE A 85 2.01 23.93 4.20
N SER A 86 3.19 24.54 4.32
CA SER A 86 3.35 25.99 4.25
C SER A 86 2.91 26.54 2.89
N GLU A 87 3.33 25.90 1.80
CA GLU A 87 2.91 26.27 0.44
C GLU A 87 1.41 26.09 0.25
N THR A 88 0.82 25.02 0.79
CA THR A 88 -0.62 24.77 0.71
C THR A 88 -1.40 25.84 1.48
N ILE A 89 -0.98 26.20 2.68
CA ILE A 89 -1.61 27.27 3.49
C ILE A 89 -1.53 28.61 2.74
N LEU A 90 -0.39 28.93 2.12
CA LEU A 90 -0.22 30.16 1.33
C LEU A 90 -1.17 30.23 0.11
N HIS A 91 -1.46 29.08 -0.51
CA HIS A 91 -2.39 29.02 -1.65
C HIS A 91 -3.87 29.01 -1.25
N VAL A 92 -4.18 28.67 0.00
CA VAL A 92 -5.56 28.44 0.51
C VAL A 92 -6.07 29.56 1.43
N ASP A 93 -5.31 30.66 1.59
CA ASP A 93 -5.62 31.80 2.49
C ASP A 93 -7.11 32.22 2.51
N SER A 94 -7.79 32.15 1.36
CA SER A 94 -9.25 31.96 1.31
C SER A 94 -9.67 31.47 -0.08
N VAL A 95 -10.37 30.34 -0.17
CA VAL A 95 -10.85 29.82 -1.46
C VAL A 95 -12.37 29.99 -1.55
N VAL A 96 -12.81 30.91 -2.41
CA VAL A 96 -14.23 31.12 -2.70
C VAL A 96 -14.76 29.95 -3.53
N VAL A 97 -15.79 29.28 -3.02
CA VAL A 97 -16.39 28.11 -3.67
C VAL A 97 -17.39 28.52 -4.76
N ASP A 98 -18.02 29.68 -4.60
CA ASP A 98 -19.10 30.16 -5.45
C ASP A 98 -18.95 31.67 -5.70
N GLU A 99 -18.61 32.06 -6.93
CA GLU A 99 -18.38 33.47 -7.29
C GLU A 99 -19.63 34.35 -7.12
N GLU A 100 -20.84 33.77 -7.22
CA GLU A 100 -22.10 34.51 -6.99
C GLU A 100 -22.36 34.75 -5.49
N HIS A 101 -21.65 34.01 -4.64
CA HIS A 101 -21.79 33.99 -3.20
C HIS A 101 -20.41 34.06 -2.51
N PRO A 102 -19.71 35.21 -2.57
CA PRO A 102 -18.35 35.37 -2.04
C PRO A 102 -18.24 35.11 -0.53
N GLU A 103 -19.36 35.15 0.19
CA GLU A 103 -19.47 34.73 1.58
C GLU A 103 -19.35 33.21 1.80
N ARG A 104 -19.27 32.43 0.72
CA ARG A 104 -19.05 30.97 0.72
C ARG A 104 -17.62 30.65 0.35
N PHE A 105 -16.80 30.44 1.36
CA PHE A 105 -15.38 30.12 1.19
C PHE A 105 -14.94 29.15 2.28
N PHE A 106 -13.80 28.50 2.07
CA PHE A 106 -13.11 27.78 3.13
C PHE A 106 -11.72 28.37 3.36
N GLU A 107 -11.21 28.19 4.57
CA GLU A 107 -9.84 28.53 4.94
C GLU A 107 -9.20 27.39 5.73
N LEU A 108 -7.88 27.35 5.71
CA LEU A 108 -7.07 26.43 6.51
C LEU A 108 -6.68 27.10 7.83
N SER A 109 -6.82 26.37 8.93
CA SER A 109 -6.22 26.79 10.19
C SER A 109 -4.69 26.80 10.05
N PRO A 110 -3.99 27.83 10.56
CA PRO A 110 -2.53 27.93 10.42
C PRO A 110 -1.76 26.88 11.21
N ASN A 111 -2.44 26.13 12.08
CA ASN A 111 -1.83 25.12 12.93
C ASN A 111 -2.02 23.74 12.30
N ALA A 112 -1.02 23.29 11.56
CA ALA A 112 -0.91 21.89 11.15
C ALA A 112 0.03 21.15 12.12
N GLU A 113 -0.35 19.94 12.52
CA GLU A 113 0.52 19.06 13.30
C GLU A 113 1.00 17.91 12.41
N VAL A 114 2.30 17.64 12.42
CA VAL A 114 2.90 16.52 11.69
C VAL A 114 3.41 15.52 12.71
N THR A 115 2.95 14.28 12.60
CA THR A 115 3.38 13.17 13.44
C THR A 115 3.99 12.07 12.55
N PRO A 116 5.31 11.81 12.63
CA PRO A 116 5.93 10.74 11.85
C PRO A 116 5.41 9.36 12.29
N THR A 117 5.22 8.46 11.34
CA THR A 117 4.81 7.07 11.57
C THR A 117 5.82 6.12 10.91
N PRO A 118 5.85 4.81 11.26
CA PRO A 118 6.74 3.85 10.59
C PRO A 118 6.53 3.75 9.08
N GLU A 119 5.30 3.99 8.62
CA GLU A 119 4.89 3.87 7.21
C GLU A 119 4.93 5.22 6.46
N GLY A 120 5.24 6.33 7.14
CA GLY A 120 5.21 7.67 6.54
C GLY A 120 4.98 8.79 7.56
N SER A 121 3.97 9.61 7.35
CA SER A 121 3.63 10.74 8.23
C SER A 121 2.14 11.01 8.28
N LYS A 122 1.64 11.31 9.48
CA LYS A 122 0.29 11.82 9.74
C LYS A 122 0.30 13.34 9.78
N ILE A 123 -0.55 13.98 8.99
CA ILE A 123 -0.74 15.43 9.00
C ILE A 123 -2.15 15.74 9.50
N SER A 124 -2.25 16.45 10.61
CA SER A 124 -3.50 16.95 11.16
C SER A 124 -3.68 18.42 10.82
N VAL A 125 -4.76 18.75 10.12
CA VAL A 125 -5.14 20.14 9.77
C VAL A 125 -6.62 20.37 10.06
N ASN A 126 -6.97 21.62 10.36
CA ASN A 126 -8.37 22.01 10.48
C ASN A 126 -8.78 22.86 9.29
N VAL A 127 -9.96 22.58 8.73
CA VAL A 127 -10.56 23.33 7.63
C VAL A 127 -11.84 23.98 8.14
N ILE A 128 -11.98 25.28 7.94
CA ILE A 128 -13.18 26.03 8.35
C ILE A 128 -13.95 26.42 7.11
N GLY A 129 -15.19 25.93 6.98
CA GLY A 129 -16.11 26.29 5.92
C GLY A 129 -17.06 27.40 6.36
N TYR A 130 -17.20 28.45 5.57
CA TYR A 130 -18.04 29.62 5.86
C TYR A 130 -19.25 29.68 4.92
N ASP A 131 -20.43 29.98 5.47
CA ASP A 131 -21.63 30.38 4.71
C ASP A 131 -22.31 31.56 5.43
N SER A 132 -21.95 32.79 5.02
CA SER A 132 -22.39 34.03 5.66
C SER A 132 -21.91 34.16 7.12
N GLU A 133 -22.80 33.98 8.11
CA GLU A 133 -22.50 34.08 9.54
C GLU A 133 -22.24 32.70 10.18
N PHE A 134 -22.41 31.62 9.40
CA PHE A 134 -22.20 30.25 9.85
C PHE A 134 -20.82 29.79 9.46
N GLN A 135 -20.16 29.12 10.40
CA GLN A 135 -18.88 28.47 10.21
C GLN A 135 -18.94 27.07 10.80
N GLU A 136 -18.32 26.10 10.13
CA GLU A 136 -18.12 24.76 10.65
C GLU A 136 -16.64 24.40 10.46
N GLU A 137 -16.03 23.89 11.53
CA GLU A 137 -14.64 23.47 11.54
C GLU A 137 -14.58 21.94 11.43
N LEU A 138 -13.78 21.44 10.50
CA LEU A 138 -13.57 20.02 10.26
C LEU A 138 -12.09 19.69 10.55
N SER A 139 -11.85 18.77 11.48
CA SER A 139 -10.51 18.25 11.75
C SER A 139 -10.21 17.07 10.83
N LEU A 140 -9.15 17.21 10.04
CA LEU A 140 -8.71 16.25 9.04
C LEU A 140 -7.39 15.61 9.46
N VAL A 141 -7.25 14.31 9.22
CA VAL A 141 -6.00 13.58 9.36
C VAL A 141 -5.65 12.93 8.04
N PHE A 142 -4.55 13.39 7.42
CA PHE A 142 -4.00 12.82 6.20
C PHE A 142 -2.85 11.89 6.55
N ASN A 143 -2.89 10.65 6.07
CA ASN A 143 -1.74 9.76 6.05
C ASN A 143 -1.03 9.94 4.72
N ILE A 144 0.22 10.40 4.78
CA ILE A 144 1.11 10.43 3.64
C ILE A 144 2.08 9.27 3.81
N LYS A 145 2.02 8.33 2.88
CA LYS A 145 2.94 7.19 2.79
C LYS A 145 3.52 7.13 1.38
N ASN A 146 4.72 6.57 1.27
CA ASN A 146 5.24 6.17 -0.02
C ASN A 146 4.24 5.19 -0.66
N ARG A 147 3.90 5.36 -1.94
CA ARG A 147 3.08 4.38 -2.63
C ARG A 147 3.89 3.10 -2.74
N GLU A 148 3.47 2.05 -2.06
CA GLU A 148 3.95 0.71 -2.42
C GLU A 148 3.54 0.49 -3.88
N ILE A 149 4.51 0.17 -4.75
CA ILE A 149 4.27 -0.13 -6.15
C ILE A 149 3.26 -1.28 -6.18
N PRO A 150 2.02 -1.11 -6.67
CA PRO A 150 1.11 -2.23 -6.77
C PRO A 150 1.78 -3.36 -7.54
N ILE A 151 1.52 -4.62 -7.19
CA ILE A 151 2.16 -5.74 -7.87
C ILE A 151 2.00 -5.70 -9.40
N ASP A 152 0.89 -5.14 -9.90
CA ASP A 152 0.65 -4.89 -11.33
C ASP A 152 1.71 -3.97 -11.98
N GLU A 153 2.10 -2.89 -11.31
CA GLU A 153 3.18 -2.00 -11.78
C GLU A 153 4.54 -2.73 -11.71
N TRP A 154 4.77 -3.51 -10.64
CA TRP A 154 6.00 -4.32 -10.54
C TRP A 154 6.10 -5.38 -11.63
N ILE A 155 5.01 -6.00 -12.07
CA ILE A 155 5.01 -6.96 -13.19
C ILE A 155 5.56 -6.31 -14.45
N ASP A 156 5.11 -5.10 -14.75
CA ASP A 156 5.53 -4.35 -15.94
C ASP A 156 6.98 -3.87 -15.82
N GLU A 157 7.37 -3.29 -14.69
CA GLU A 157 8.74 -2.84 -14.44
C GLU A 157 9.74 -4.00 -14.45
N SER A 158 9.35 -5.14 -13.91
CA SER A 158 10.24 -6.29 -13.77
C SER A 158 10.40 -7.14 -15.02
N GLU A 159 9.62 -6.87 -16.08
CA GLU A 159 9.72 -7.58 -17.35
C GLU A 159 11.07 -7.34 -18.03
N THR A 160 11.60 -6.12 -17.91
CA THR A 160 12.91 -5.74 -18.43
C THR A 160 13.82 -5.31 -17.28
N PRO A 161 14.70 -6.21 -16.78
CA PRO A 161 15.63 -5.82 -15.72
C PRO A 161 16.49 -4.64 -16.17
N PRO A 162 16.82 -3.72 -15.26
CA PRO A 162 17.61 -2.54 -15.59
C PRO A 162 18.99 -2.98 -16.10
N PRO A 163 19.52 -2.33 -17.15
CA PRO A 163 20.84 -2.66 -17.66
C PRO A 163 21.93 -2.37 -16.62
N PRO A 164 23.12 -2.98 -16.73
CA PRO A 164 24.26 -2.57 -15.94
C PRO A 164 24.58 -1.08 -16.15
N PRO A 165 25.20 -0.39 -15.18
CA PRO A 165 25.67 0.98 -15.34
C PRO A 165 26.58 1.10 -16.58
N GLU A 166 26.57 2.25 -17.25
CA GLU A 166 27.44 2.48 -18.42
C GLU A 166 28.94 2.38 -18.07
N ASP A 167 29.31 2.75 -16.84
CA ASP A 167 30.67 2.69 -16.31
C ASP A 167 30.66 2.05 -14.91
N PRO A 168 30.60 0.71 -14.80
CA PRO A 168 30.60 0.03 -13.52
C PRO A 168 32.02 0.08 -12.92
N ASP A 169 32.12 0.16 -11.58
CA ASP A 169 33.41 0.23 -10.87
C ASP A 169 34.31 -0.96 -11.23
N TYR A 170 33.69 -2.12 -11.45
CA TYR A 170 34.36 -3.35 -11.86
C TYR A 170 33.65 -4.02 -13.03
N HIS A 171 34.36 -4.17 -14.14
CA HIS A 171 33.89 -4.89 -15.33
C HIS A 171 34.81 -6.09 -15.63
N TYR A 172 34.23 -7.28 -15.73
CA TYR A 172 34.93 -8.52 -16.08
C TYR A 172 34.33 -9.18 -17.33
N GLU A 173 35.12 -9.27 -18.39
CA GLU A 173 34.73 -9.95 -19.64
C GLU A 173 34.77 -11.48 -19.55
N ASN A 174 35.39 -12.05 -18.51
CA ASN A 174 35.60 -13.49 -18.35
C ASN A 174 35.14 -13.96 -16.98
N SER A 175 34.91 -15.28 -16.86
CA SER A 175 34.57 -15.93 -15.59
C SER A 175 35.49 -15.54 -14.42
N VAL A 176 34.89 -15.14 -13.29
CA VAL A 176 35.61 -14.69 -12.08
C VAL A 176 35.45 -15.71 -10.95
N LYS A 177 36.50 -15.86 -10.12
CA LYS A 177 36.48 -16.72 -8.94
C LYS A 177 36.98 -15.97 -7.70
N TRP A 178 36.08 -15.60 -6.79
CA TRP A 178 36.44 -15.03 -5.50
C TRP A 178 36.78 -16.14 -4.50
N LYS A 179 37.92 -16.01 -3.80
CA LYS A 179 38.49 -17.06 -2.95
C LYS A 179 39.01 -16.50 -1.62
N LYS A 180 38.82 -17.27 -0.55
CA LYS A 180 39.14 -16.89 0.86
C LYS A 180 40.61 -16.51 1.13
N ASN A 181 41.56 -17.03 0.35
CA ASN A 181 42.99 -16.92 0.64
C ASN A 181 43.74 -15.89 -0.23
N ARG A 182 43.02 -14.99 -0.92
CA ARG A 182 43.61 -13.92 -1.73
C ARG A 182 42.90 -12.60 -1.47
N THR A 183 43.56 -11.49 -1.78
CA THR A 183 43.01 -10.11 -1.85
C THR A 183 41.92 -9.94 -2.92
N GLU A 184 41.28 -11.02 -3.35
CA GLU A 184 40.34 -11.10 -4.48
C GLU A 184 38.90 -11.31 -3.98
N CYS A 185 38.63 -11.17 -2.67
CA CYS A 185 37.28 -11.21 -2.11
C CYS A 185 36.77 -9.78 -1.89
N PRO A 186 35.75 -9.33 -2.65
CA PRO A 186 35.21 -7.98 -2.52
C PRO A 186 34.66 -7.69 -1.13
N GLN A 187 34.93 -6.49 -0.63
CA GLN A 187 34.38 -5.91 0.60
C GLN A 187 34.00 -4.45 0.34
N GLU A 188 33.31 -4.21 -0.76
CA GLU A 188 33.06 -2.88 -1.32
C GLU A 188 31.55 -2.69 -1.47
N PRO A 189 30.87 -2.34 -0.36
CA PRO A 189 29.42 -2.29 -0.28
C PRO A 189 28.75 -1.26 -1.20
N ASP A 190 29.53 -0.33 -1.74
CA ASP A 190 29.02 0.75 -2.60
C ASP A 190 29.44 0.57 -4.07
N SER A 191 30.26 -0.45 -4.38
CA SER A 191 30.80 -0.64 -5.72
C SER A 191 29.92 -1.52 -6.59
N SER A 192 29.80 -1.14 -7.85
CA SER A 192 29.07 -1.85 -8.90
C SER A 192 29.96 -2.85 -9.65
N TYR A 193 29.46 -4.07 -9.80
CA TYR A 193 30.14 -5.18 -10.44
C TYR A 193 29.34 -5.65 -11.64
N TYR A 194 29.95 -5.68 -12.83
CA TYR A 194 29.40 -6.26 -14.04
C TYR A 194 30.30 -7.38 -14.57
N LEU A 195 29.72 -8.55 -14.79
CA LEU A 195 30.40 -9.74 -15.29
C LEU A 195 29.68 -10.28 -16.53
N SER A 196 30.34 -10.28 -17.67
CA SER A 196 29.79 -10.84 -18.92
C SER A 196 29.78 -12.38 -18.95
N ASP A 197 30.18 -13.04 -17.87
CA ASP A 197 30.30 -14.50 -17.77
C ASP A 197 30.05 -14.96 -16.31
N SER A 198 30.41 -16.20 -15.97
CA SER A 198 30.09 -16.82 -14.67
C SER A 198 30.89 -16.27 -13.48
N LEU A 199 30.27 -16.29 -12.30
CA LEU A 199 30.89 -15.92 -11.03
C LEU A 199 30.93 -17.14 -10.09
N ALA A 200 32.08 -17.44 -9.52
CA ALA A 200 32.18 -18.43 -8.43
C ALA A 200 32.65 -17.76 -7.13
N VAL A 201 31.77 -17.74 -6.12
CA VAL A 201 32.02 -17.17 -4.80
C VAL A 201 32.40 -18.29 -3.84
N ASN A 202 33.63 -18.25 -3.30
CA ASN A 202 34.15 -19.18 -2.30
C ASN A 202 34.78 -18.42 -1.12
N CYS A 203 34.23 -17.24 -0.82
CA CYS A 203 34.61 -16.37 0.28
C CYS A 203 33.45 -15.44 0.63
N ASP A 204 33.47 -14.87 1.82
CA ASP A 204 32.41 -13.99 2.31
C ASP A 204 32.54 -12.64 1.61
N ALA A 205 31.78 -12.41 0.56
CA ALA A 205 31.89 -11.23 -0.31
C ALA A 205 30.77 -10.22 -0.04
N ILE A 206 31.11 -8.93 -0.07
CA ILE A 206 30.16 -7.82 0.04
C ILE A 206 30.41 -6.88 -1.15
N VAL A 207 29.36 -6.63 -1.93
CA VAL A 207 29.36 -5.74 -3.10
C VAL A 207 28.16 -4.80 -3.05
N GLY A 208 28.20 -3.69 -3.79
CA GLY A 208 27.07 -2.78 -3.97
C GLY A 208 26.03 -3.36 -4.92
N ASN A 209 26.19 -3.14 -6.22
CA ASN A 209 25.31 -3.71 -7.24
C ASN A 209 26.02 -4.87 -7.96
N LEU A 210 25.28 -5.91 -8.34
CA LEU A 210 25.83 -7.08 -9.03
C LEU A 210 25.03 -7.41 -10.30
N TYR A 211 25.72 -7.37 -11.44
CA TYR A 211 25.16 -7.70 -12.76
C TYR A 211 25.96 -8.85 -13.36
N THR A 212 25.29 -9.96 -13.73
CA THR A 212 25.96 -11.11 -14.36
C THR A 212 25.19 -11.66 -15.54
N GLU A 213 25.88 -11.90 -16.66
CA GLU A 213 25.32 -12.63 -17.81
C GLU A 213 25.52 -14.15 -17.68
N GLY A 214 26.42 -14.59 -16.80
CA GLY A 214 26.62 -16.01 -16.49
C GLY A 214 26.01 -16.44 -15.15
N LEU A 215 26.15 -17.73 -14.88
CA LEU A 215 25.71 -18.37 -13.63
C LEU A 215 26.55 -17.89 -12.44
N VAL A 216 25.89 -17.49 -11.35
CA VAL A 216 26.52 -17.22 -10.05
C VAL A 216 26.49 -18.48 -9.20
N ASN A 217 27.66 -18.96 -8.79
CA ASN A 217 27.82 -20.13 -7.94
C ASN A 217 28.36 -19.72 -6.58
N VAL A 218 27.55 -19.83 -5.52
CA VAL A 218 27.98 -19.54 -4.15
C VAL A 218 28.19 -20.85 -3.39
N LYS A 219 29.42 -21.11 -2.96
CA LYS A 219 29.82 -22.40 -2.34
C LYS A 219 30.64 -22.19 -1.07
N SER A 220 30.11 -22.69 0.05
CA SER A 220 30.73 -22.58 1.38
C SER A 220 31.15 -21.16 1.74
N SER A 221 30.28 -20.19 1.45
CA SER A 221 30.55 -18.77 1.64
C SER A 221 29.27 -17.93 1.75
N SER A 222 29.41 -16.66 2.10
CA SER A 222 28.33 -15.68 1.96
C SER A 222 28.53 -14.73 0.77
N LEU A 223 27.44 -14.33 0.13
CA LEU A 223 27.41 -13.22 -0.83
C LEU A 223 26.37 -12.21 -0.34
N THR A 224 26.81 -10.98 -0.08
CA THR A 224 25.93 -9.86 0.23
C THR A 224 25.99 -8.84 -0.90
N VAL A 225 24.84 -8.53 -1.49
CA VAL A 225 24.66 -7.46 -2.48
C VAL A 225 23.86 -6.36 -1.79
N ASN A 226 24.48 -5.22 -1.51
CA ASN A 226 23.87 -4.13 -0.74
C ASN A 226 22.85 -3.32 -1.56
N GLY A 227 22.96 -3.35 -2.87
CA GLY A 227 22.01 -2.75 -3.81
C GLY A 227 21.28 -3.82 -4.61
N ARG A 228 21.15 -3.58 -5.91
CA ARG A 228 20.41 -4.39 -6.86
C ARG A 228 21.23 -5.57 -7.37
N ALA A 229 20.57 -6.71 -7.61
CA ALA A 229 21.15 -7.88 -8.25
C ALA A 229 20.41 -8.22 -9.55
N VAL A 230 21.11 -8.22 -10.68
CA VAL A 230 20.62 -8.74 -11.96
C VAL A 230 21.48 -9.92 -12.34
N LEU A 231 20.97 -11.12 -12.11
CA LEU A 231 21.72 -12.36 -12.24
C LEU A 231 21.13 -13.18 -13.39
N ASN A 232 21.98 -13.68 -14.28
CA ASN A 232 21.48 -14.64 -15.26
C ASN A 232 21.02 -15.92 -14.56
N GLY A 233 21.76 -16.51 -13.63
CA GLY A 233 21.29 -17.64 -12.83
C GLY A 233 22.00 -17.72 -11.49
N LEU A 234 21.47 -18.51 -10.56
CA LEU A 234 22.01 -18.60 -9.20
C LEU A 234 21.99 -20.04 -8.66
N ASP A 235 23.17 -20.58 -8.34
CA ASP A 235 23.36 -21.85 -7.65
C ASP A 235 23.94 -21.61 -6.24
N ILE A 236 23.17 -21.93 -5.21
CA ILE A 236 23.56 -21.78 -3.81
C ILE A 236 23.74 -23.16 -3.19
N SER A 237 24.97 -23.49 -2.78
CA SER A 237 25.26 -24.83 -2.25
C SER A 237 26.15 -24.78 -1.02
N THR A 238 26.22 -25.89 -0.28
CA THR A 238 27.22 -26.12 0.78
C THR A 238 27.20 -25.08 1.93
N LEU A 239 26.06 -24.91 2.62
CA LEU A 239 25.86 -24.00 3.76
C LEU A 239 26.11 -22.52 3.41
N SER A 240 25.81 -22.12 2.17
CA SER A 240 26.03 -20.75 1.71
C SER A 240 24.83 -19.86 1.99
N LYS A 241 25.09 -18.57 2.19
CA LYS A 241 24.07 -17.52 2.38
C LYS A 241 24.19 -16.48 1.26
N VAL A 242 23.07 -16.15 0.64
CA VAL A 242 22.97 -15.02 -0.30
C VAL A 242 21.97 -14.03 0.27
N LEU A 243 22.42 -12.80 0.49
CA LEU A 243 21.61 -11.67 0.94
C LEU A 243 21.64 -10.59 -0.15
N ILE A 244 20.48 -10.21 -0.66
CA ILE A 244 20.34 -9.11 -1.62
C ILE A 244 19.46 -8.05 -0.95
N LYS A 245 20.00 -6.87 -0.66
CA LYS A 245 19.26 -5.82 0.05
C LYS A 245 18.33 -5.00 -0.86
N GLY A 246 18.66 -4.86 -2.14
CA GLY A 246 17.79 -4.24 -3.14
C GLY A 246 16.94 -5.26 -3.90
N ASN A 247 16.44 -4.84 -5.06
CA ASN A 247 15.66 -5.70 -5.95
C ASN A 247 16.52 -6.78 -6.62
N ALA A 248 15.93 -7.94 -6.90
CA ALA A 248 16.60 -9.05 -7.55
C ALA A 248 15.88 -9.51 -8.83
N TYR A 249 16.64 -9.69 -9.89
CA TYR A 249 16.16 -10.21 -11.17
C TYR A 249 16.98 -11.44 -11.51
N ILE A 250 16.34 -12.60 -11.59
CA ILE A 250 16.99 -13.89 -11.84
C ILE A 250 16.42 -14.47 -13.14
N ASN A 251 17.20 -14.39 -14.22
CA ASN A 251 16.74 -14.65 -15.58
C ASN A 251 16.75 -16.13 -16.00
N SER A 252 17.38 -16.99 -15.21
CA SER A 252 17.58 -18.41 -15.43
C SER A 252 17.39 -19.17 -14.12
N GLU A 253 17.71 -20.47 -14.11
CA GLU A 253 17.36 -21.35 -12.99
C GLU A 253 17.99 -20.88 -11.67
N LEU A 254 17.18 -20.83 -10.61
CA LEU A 254 17.64 -20.74 -9.23
C LEU A 254 17.64 -22.15 -8.64
N THR A 255 18.81 -22.61 -8.21
CA THR A 255 18.94 -23.94 -7.60
C THR A 255 19.66 -23.91 -6.26
N SER A 256 19.19 -24.75 -5.33
CA SER A 256 19.99 -25.18 -4.18
C SER A 256 20.09 -26.70 -4.13
N THR A 257 21.06 -27.25 -4.85
CA THR A 257 21.22 -28.70 -4.95
C THR A 257 21.90 -29.26 -3.69
N ASN A 258 21.20 -30.17 -3.01
CA ASN A 258 21.68 -31.01 -1.91
C ASN A 258 22.02 -30.32 -0.57
N ASN A 259 21.46 -29.14 -0.25
CA ASN A 259 21.70 -28.55 1.07
C ASN A 259 20.47 -27.89 1.70
N PRO A 260 19.91 -28.46 2.79
CA PRO A 260 18.81 -27.82 3.51
C PRO A 260 19.20 -26.55 4.27
N ASN A 261 20.48 -26.22 4.39
CA ASN A 261 20.93 -25.08 5.17
C ASN A 261 21.52 -23.98 4.28
N SER A 262 21.23 -23.97 2.98
CA SER A 262 21.49 -22.76 2.18
C SER A 262 20.44 -21.71 2.50
N GLU A 263 20.81 -20.44 2.42
CA GLU A 263 19.92 -19.31 2.69
C GLU A 263 19.93 -18.37 1.48
N LEU A 264 18.73 -18.02 1.01
CA LEU A 264 18.53 -16.91 0.09
C LEU A 264 17.53 -15.96 0.75
N LEU A 265 17.97 -14.72 0.98
CA LEU A 265 17.13 -13.64 1.46
C LEU A 265 17.25 -12.46 0.49
N VAL A 266 16.11 -11.97 -0.01
CA VAL A 266 16.02 -10.74 -0.77
C VAL A 266 15.16 -9.73 -0.03
N CYS A 267 15.68 -8.55 0.24
CA CYS A 267 14.94 -7.49 0.95
C CYS A 267 14.14 -6.60 -0.01
N GLY A 268 14.48 -6.56 -1.31
CA GLY A 268 13.69 -5.89 -2.34
C GLY A 268 12.59 -6.77 -2.96
N HIS A 269 12.03 -6.27 -4.05
CA HIS A 269 11.15 -7.02 -4.95
C HIS A 269 11.96 -7.99 -5.79
N THR A 270 11.38 -9.13 -6.13
CA THR A 270 12.08 -10.18 -6.87
C THR A 270 11.28 -10.70 -8.04
N ARG A 271 11.95 -10.90 -9.18
CA ARG A 271 11.43 -11.67 -10.31
C ARG A 271 12.30 -12.85 -10.69
N PHE A 272 11.65 -13.98 -10.94
CA PHE A 272 12.25 -15.21 -11.45
C PHE A 272 11.66 -15.53 -12.83
N LYS A 273 12.49 -15.48 -13.88
CA LYS A 273 12.05 -15.81 -15.25
C LYS A 273 11.98 -17.31 -15.52
N GLU A 274 12.84 -18.09 -14.87
CA GLU A 274 12.91 -19.53 -15.06
C GLU A 274 12.62 -20.29 -13.76
N LYS A 275 12.71 -21.62 -13.83
CA LYS A 275 12.37 -22.52 -12.72
C LYS A 275 13.15 -22.20 -11.44
N ILE A 276 12.47 -22.35 -10.30
CA ILE A 276 13.08 -22.38 -8.97
C ILE A 276 13.04 -23.81 -8.42
N ASP A 277 14.19 -24.35 -8.03
CA ASP A 277 14.30 -25.63 -7.30
C ASP A 277 15.16 -25.44 -6.05
N TYR A 278 14.50 -25.11 -4.95
CA TYR A 278 15.17 -24.62 -3.75
C TYR A 278 14.86 -25.49 -2.53
N ARG A 279 15.92 -25.93 -1.85
CA ARG A 279 15.85 -26.82 -0.69
C ARG A 279 16.23 -26.16 0.64
N GLY A 280 16.76 -24.94 0.59
CA GLY A 280 17.20 -24.19 1.76
C GLY A 280 16.12 -23.26 2.33
N HIS A 281 16.52 -22.37 3.24
CA HIS A 281 15.67 -21.26 3.68
C HIS A 281 15.57 -20.22 2.57
N PHE A 282 14.35 -19.88 2.20
CA PHE A 282 14.05 -18.95 1.12
C PHE A 282 13.15 -17.85 1.65
N ALA A 283 13.55 -16.60 1.49
CA ALA A 283 12.79 -15.47 1.97
C ALA A 283 12.90 -14.30 0.99
N VAL A 284 11.78 -13.65 0.70
CA VAL A 284 11.72 -12.38 -0.04
C VAL A 284 10.82 -11.43 0.74
N ARG A 285 11.32 -10.25 1.11
CA ARG A 285 10.55 -9.25 1.85
C ARG A 285 9.51 -8.57 0.96
N GLY A 286 9.87 -8.19 -0.26
CA GLY A 286 8.96 -7.51 -1.20
C GLY A 286 8.12 -8.47 -2.05
N TYR A 287 7.49 -7.92 -3.10
CA TYR A 287 6.75 -8.69 -4.09
C TYR A 287 7.58 -9.79 -4.77
N VAL A 288 6.90 -10.90 -5.10
CA VAL A 288 7.49 -12.01 -5.84
C VAL A 288 6.72 -12.25 -7.13
N VAL A 289 7.41 -12.22 -8.27
CA VAL A 289 6.87 -12.67 -9.55
C VAL A 289 7.69 -13.85 -10.05
N ALA A 290 7.04 -14.97 -10.36
CA ALA A 290 7.70 -16.12 -10.96
C ALA A 290 6.97 -16.57 -12.23
N ASP A 291 7.68 -16.51 -13.35
CA ASP A 291 7.15 -16.83 -14.67
C ASP A 291 7.05 -18.36 -14.88
N ASN A 292 7.82 -19.13 -14.10
CA ASN A 292 7.96 -20.57 -14.22
C ASN A 292 7.76 -21.28 -12.87
N GLN A 293 7.67 -22.61 -12.92
CA GLN A 293 7.32 -23.42 -11.75
C GLN A 293 8.29 -23.22 -10.59
N ILE A 294 7.73 -23.03 -9.40
CA ILE A 294 8.48 -23.02 -8.15
C ILE A 294 8.38 -24.37 -7.46
N THR A 295 9.53 -24.90 -7.04
CA THR A 295 9.61 -26.03 -6.12
C THR A 295 10.39 -25.65 -4.88
N PHE A 296 9.72 -25.70 -3.73
CA PHE A 296 10.35 -25.66 -2.42
C PHE A 296 10.37 -27.05 -1.80
N SER A 297 11.43 -27.36 -1.06
CA SER A 297 11.53 -28.61 -0.33
C SER A 297 12.26 -28.42 0.99
N HIS A 298 11.89 -29.21 2.00
CA HIS A 298 12.55 -29.32 3.30
C HIS A 298 12.39 -28.13 4.27
N ASN A 299 12.55 -26.87 3.83
CA ASN A 299 12.42 -25.69 4.70
C ASN A 299 11.35 -24.72 4.21
N PRO A 300 10.68 -24.01 5.13
CA PRO A 300 9.66 -23.05 4.77
C PRO A 300 10.20 -21.94 3.86
N ALA A 301 9.36 -21.50 2.94
CA ALA A 301 9.57 -20.28 2.16
C ALA A 301 8.68 -19.16 2.71
N GLN A 302 9.16 -17.91 2.61
CA GLN A 302 8.46 -16.74 3.13
C GLN A 302 8.46 -15.60 2.10
N PHE A 303 7.28 -15.07 1.80
CA PHE A 303 7.08 -13.86 1.00
C PHE A 303 6.43 -12.80 1.91
N GLY A 304 7.03 -11.61 1.96
CA GLY A 304 6.59 -10.54 2.85
C GLY A 304 5.51 -9.62 2.27
N HIS A 305 5.17 -9.78 0.99
CA HIS A 305 4.12 -9.04 0.29
C HIS A 305 3.44 -9.98 -0.72
N ASP A 306 2.65 -9.42 -1.64
CA ASP A 306 1.95 -10.16 -2.68
C ASP A 306 2.90 -10.98 -3.57
N ALA A 307 2.39 -12.10 -4.06
CA ALA A 307 3.13 -12.97 -4.96
C ALA A 307 2.27 -13.49 -6.11
N ILE A 308 2.86 -13.53 -7.30
CA ILE A 308 2.24 -14.08 -8.52
C ILE A 308 3.12 -15.19 -9.10
N LEU A 309 2.55 -16.39 -9.18
CA LEU A 309 3.21 -17.59 -9.65
C LEU A 309 2.51 -18.08 -10.94
N TYR A 310 3.09 -17.80 -12.10
CA TYR A 310 2.45 -18.05 -13.40
C TYR A 310 2.42 -19.51 -13.86
N ASN A 311 3.19 -20.39 -13.22
CA ASN A 311 3.34 -21.78 -13.67
C ASN A 311 3.38 -22.78 -12.50
N GLY A 312 2.54 -22.52 -11.50
CA GLY A 312 2.31 -23.41 -10.37
C GLY A 312 3.39 -23.42 -9.29
N LEU A 313 3.11 -24.20 -8.25
CA LEU A 313 3.89 -24.30 -7.02
C LEU A 313 3.90 -25.75 -6.52
N ASN A 314 5.05 -26.20 -6.02
CA ASN A 314 5.21 -27.49 -5.36
C ASN A 314 6.03 -27.34 -4.07
N LEU A 315 5.49 -27.78 -2.94
CA LEU A 315 6.07 -27.60 -1.62
C LEU A 315 6.70 -28.86 -1.01
N LYS A 316 6.74 -30.02 -1.69
CA LYS A 316 7.50 -31.24 -1.29
C LYS A 316 7.79 -31.44 0.22
N GLY A 317 6.77 -31.39 1.07
CA GLY A 317 6.82 -31.59 2.52
C GLY A 317 7.24 -30.35 3.32
N THR A 318 7.03 -29.16 2.80
CA THR A 318 7.30 -27.88 3.45
C THR A 318 6.15 -26.89 3.28
N ASN A 319 6.30 -25.67 3.77
CA ASN A 319 5.25 -24.68 3.80
C ASN A 319 5.69 -23.39 3.09
N LEU A 320 4.75 -22.67 2.49
CA LEU A 320 4.97 -21.30 2.03
C LEU A 320 4.08 -20.36 2.84
N THR A 321 4.68 -19.31 3.38
CA THR A 321 4.00 -18.23 4.07
C THR A 321 4.05 -16.96 3.22
N VAL A 322 2.90 -16.31 3.05
CA VAL A 322 2.75 -15.05 2.29
C VAL A 322 2.00 -14.06 3.16
N ASP A 323 2.59 -12.90 3.43
CA ASP A 323 1.97 -11.85 4.25
C ASP A 323 0.91 -11.04 3.48
N GLY A 324 1.01 -11.01 2.15
CA GLY A 324 0.02 -10.40 1.25
C GLY A 324 -0.90 -11.41 0.56
N ASP A 325 -1.32 -11.06 -0.65
CA ASP A 325 -2.10 -11.92 -1.53
C ASP A 325 -1.21 -12.91 -2.31
N LEU A 326 -1.74 -14.11 -2.59
CA LEU A 326 -1.05 -15.11 -3.39
C LEU A 326 -1.89 -15.50 -4.60
N THR A 327 -1.42 -15.16 -5.80
CA THR A 327 -2.01 -15.59 -7.06
C THR A 327 -1.21 -16.72 -7.69
N ILE A 328 -1.88 -17.83 -8.02
CA ILE A 328 -1.26 -19.00 -8.66
C ILE A 328 -2.00 -19.34 -9.94
N PHE A 329 -1.27 -19.43 -11.04
CA PHE A 329 -1.74 -19.98 -12.30
C PHE A 329 -1.26 -21.43 -12.42
N THR A 330 -2.16 -22.34 -12.75
CA THR A 330 -1.88 -23.77 -12.83
C THR A 330 -2.68 -24.42 -13.95
N ASP A 331 -2.09 -25.43 -14.60
CA ASP A 331 -2.73 -26.28 -15.60
C ASP A 331 -3.54 -27.44 -14.97
N LEU A 332 -3.54 -27.52 -13.64
CA LEU A 332 -4.31 -28.49 -12.86
C LEU A 332 -5.61 -27.86 -12.36
N ASP A 333 -6.68 -28.65 -12.25
CA ASP A 333 -7.84 -28.29 -11.44
C ASP A 333 -7.44 -28.10 -9.96
N VAL A 334 -8.19 -27.29 -9.21
CA VAL A 334 -7.85 -26.94 -7.82
C VAL A 334 -7.68 -28.16 -6.92
N GLN A 335 -8.48 -29.21 -7.10
CA GLN A 335 -8.37 -30.42 -6.28
C GLN A 335 -7.11 -31.22 -6.63
N SER A 336 -6.77 -31.33 -7.91
CA SER A 336 -5.51 -31.93 -8.36
C SER A 336 -4.29 -31.12 -7.92
N PHE A 337 -4.37 -29.79 -7.99
CA PHE A 337 -3.33 -28.90 -7.47
C PHE A 337 -3.14 -29.09 -5.97
N HIS A 338 -4.22 -29.05 -5.18
CA HIS A 338 -4.19 -29.31 -3.73
C HIS A 338 -3.53 -30.64 -3.39
N ASN A 339 -3.88 -31.72 -4.10
CA ASN A 339 -3.30 -33.05 -3.90
C ASN A 339 -1.80 -33.13 -4.27
N GLN A 340 -1.34 -32.28 -5.19
CA GLN A 340 0.04 -32.28 -5.69
C GLN A 340 0.95 -31.25 -5.01
N LEU A 341 0.38 -30.26 -4.32
CA LEU A 341 1.09 -29.21 -3.61
C LEU A 341 2.13 -29.81 -2.64
N GLY A 342 1.75 -30.87 -1.93
CA GLY A 342 2.66 -31.62 -1.08
C GLY A 342 3.12 -30.90 0.19
N GLY A 343 2.44 -29.82 0.59
CA GLY A 343 2.78 -28.97 1.73
C GLY A 343 1.68 -27.95 2.00
N ASP A 344 1.88 -27.05 2.97
CA ASP A 344 0.84 -26.11 3.41
C ASP A 344 1.09 -24.66 2.93
N LEU A 345 0.02 -23.95 2.57
CA LEU A 345 0.01 -22.52 2.25
C LEU A 345 -0.60 -21.73 3.41
N TYR A 346 0.12 -20.71 3.88
CA TYR A 346 -0.37 -19.73 4.85
C TYR A 346 -0.35 -18.36 4.20
N VAL A 347 -1.52 -17.79 3.93
CA VAL A 347 -1.70 -16.52 3.22
C VAL A 347 -2.47 -15.58 4.13
N ALA A 348 -1.93 -14.40 4.42
CA ALA A 348 -2.63 -13.42 5.25
C ALA A 348 -3.79 -12.76 4.48
N GLY A 349 -3.59 -12.48 3.20
CA GLY A 349 -4.61 -12.00 2.28
C GLY A 349 -5.39 -13.12 1.59
N ASP A 350 -5.70 -12.90 0.31
CA ASP A 350 -6.43 -13.82 -0.55
C ASP A 350 -5.51 -14.81 -1.27
N LEU A 351 -5.92 -16.08 -1.31
CA LEU A 351 -5.36 -17.08 -2.22
C LEU A 351 -6.22 -17.14 -3.48
N ILE A 352 -5.68 -16.73 -4.62
CA ILE A 352 -6.37 -16.70 -5.91
C ILE A 352 -5.75 -17.77 -6.82
N ILE A 353 -6.54 -18.75 -7.26
CA ILE A 353 -6.08 -19.80 -8.16
C ILE A 353 -6.77 -19.68 -9.52
N TYR A 354 -5.97 -19.48 -10.57
CA TYR A 354 -6.39 -19.60 -11.96
C TYR A 354 -6.08 -21.00 -12.47
N SER A 355 -7.11 -21.84 -12.58
CA SER A 355 -7.01 -23.15 -13.21
C SER A 355 -7.35 -23.08 -14.69
N SER A 356 -6.68 -23.86 -15.54
CA SER A 356 -6.98 -23.93 -16.98
C SER A 356 -8.39 -24.46 -17.30
N ASP A 357 -9.03 -25.16 -16.37
CA ASP A 357 -10.36 -25.76 -16.57
C ASP A 357 -11.51 -24.83 -16.15
N ASP A 358 -11.20 -23.75 -15.43
CA ASP A 358 -12.18 -22.82 -14.87
C ASP A 358 -12.22 -21.50 -15.66
N SER A 359 -13.42 -20.96 -15.88
CA SER A 359 -13.60 -19.68 -16.59
C SER A 359 -13.35 -18.45 -15.70
N GLU A 360 -13.33 -18.64 -14.39
CA GLU A 360 -13.15 -17.59 -13.40
C GLU A 360 -12.13 -18.08 -12.34
N PRO A 361 -11.31 -17.19 -11.77
CA PRO A 361 -10.42 -17.57 -10.68
C PRO A 361 -11.21 -18.03 -9.46
N ILE A 362 -10.65 -19.01 -8.75
CA ILE A 362 -11.19 -19.46 -7.46
C ILE A 362 -10.45 -18.71 -6.36
N ILE A 363 -11.22 -17.94 -5.58
CA ILE A 363 -10.72 -17.14 -4.47
C ILE A 363 -10.93 -17.91 -3.16
N ASN A 364 -9.87 -18.02 -2.36
CA ASN A 364 -9.84 -18.70 -1.07
C ASN A 364 -10.44 -20.12 -1.14
N PRO A 365 -9.90 -21.00 -2.00
CA PRO A 365 -10.40 -22.36 -2.13
C PRO A 365 -10.36 -23.11 -0.79
N GLU A 366 -11.36 -23.95 -0.54
CA GLU A 366 -11.35 -24.85 0.61
C GLU A 366 -10.31 -25.96 0.43
N GLY A 367 -9.54 -26.26 1.47
CA GLY A 367 -8.61 -27.38 1.48
C GLY A 367 -7.83 -27.44 2.79
N GLU A 368 -7.45 -28.65 3.23
CA GLU A 368 -6.73 -28.81 4.50
C GLU A 368 -5.33 -28.15 4.49
N ALA A 369 -4.78 -27.90 3.30
CA ALA A 369 -3.46 -27.29 3.09
C ALA A 369 -3.54 -25.79 2.74
N PHE A 370 -4.73 -25.22 2.69
CA PHE A 370 -4.95 -23.81 2.37
C PHE A 370 -5.41 -23.08 3.63
N HIS A 371 -4.57 -22.16 4.11
CA HIS A 371 -4.85 -21.35 5.30
C HIS A 371 -4.81 -19.87 4.90
N THR A 372 -5.98 -19.30 4.61
CA THR A 372 -6.13 -17.90 4.18
C THR A 372 -6.70 -17.03 5.30
N GLY A 373 -6.48 -15.71 5.26
CA GLY A 373 -6.93 -14.79 6.32
C GLY A 373 -6.29 -15.05 7.68
N VAL A 374 -5.15 -15.75 7.70
CA VAL A 374 -4.42 -16.07 8.93
C VAL A 374 -3.47 -14.93 9.28
N ASN A 375 -3.36 -14.61 10.56
CA ASN A 375 -2.32 -13.68 10.99
C ASN A 375 -0.96 -14.41 10.92
N VAL A 376 -0.14 -14.02 9.95
CA VAL A 376 1.21 -14.53 9.76
C VAL A 376 2.20 -13.43 10.12
N ASP A 377 2.94 -13.64 11.21
CA ASP A 377 3.98 -12.70 11.64
C ASP A 377 5.27 -13.01 10.87
N VAL A 378 5.37 -12.49 9.64
CA VAL A 378 6.57 -12.63 8.81
C VAL A 378 7.50 -11.46 9.09
N THR A 379 8.67 -11.74 9.66
CA THR A 379 9.68 -10.72 9.98
C THR A 379 10.97 -10.98 9.22
N PHE A 380 11.61 -9.89 8.79
CA PHE A 380 12.87 -9.92 8.02
C PHE A 380 13.94 -9.06 8.71
N PRO A 381 14.44 -9.46 9.89
CA PRO A 381 15.35 -8.63 10.68
C PRO A 381 16.66 -8.31 9.95
N GLU A 382 17.14 -9.18 9.06
CA GLU A 382 18.31 -8.88 8.23
C GLU A 382 18.05 -7.84 7.12
N CYS A 383 16.81 -7.36 7.00
CA CYS A 383 16.41 -6.28 6.09
C CYS A 383 16.13 -4.96 6.81
N ASP A 384 16.34 -4.86 8.12
CA ASP A 384 16.12 -3.63 8.90
C ASP A 384 16.98 -2.45 8.42
N ASP A 385 18.15 -2.75 7.83
CA ASP A 385 19.08 -1.78 7.26
C ASP A 385 19.11 -1.80 5.72
N ALA A 386 18.14 -2.49 5.10
CA ALA A 386 17.93 -2.41 3.66
C ALA A 386 17.20 -1.10 3.31
N PRO A 387 17.38 -0.57 2.09
CA PRO A 387 16.54 0.51 1.61
C PRO A 387 15.05 0.18 1.79
N PRO A 388 14.17 1.18 1.94
CA PRO A 388 12.74 0.97 1.76
C PRO A 388 12.51 0.21 0.45
N LEU A 389 11.49 -0.66 0.40
CA LEU A 389 11.05 -1.23 -0.88
C LEU A 389 10.86 -0.05 -1.85
N GLU A 390 11.54 -0.10 -3.01
CA GLU A 390 11.53 1.01 -3.97
C GLU A 390 10.05 1.31 -4.27
N SER A 391 9.53 2.40 -3.70
CA SER A 391 8.23 2.95 -4.04
C SER A 391 8.38 3.69 -5.35
N SER A 392 7.39 3.60 -6.23
CA SER A 392 7.31 4.55 -7.33
C SER A 392 7.32 5.97 -6.72
N SER A 393 7.79 6.97 -7.46
CA SER A 393 7.81 8.38 -7.02
C SER A 393 6.41 8.96 -6.75
N GLU A 394 5.39 8.12 -6.76
CA GLU A 394 4.02 8.49 -6.46
C GLU A 394 3.76 8.29 -4.96
N PHE A 395 3.03 9.24 -4.39
CA PHE A 395 2.70 9.25 -2.97
C PHE A 395 1.21 9.03 -2.82
N VAL A 396 0.81 8.29 -1.79
CA VAL A 396 -0.60 8.16 -1.45
C VAL A 396 -0.89 9.08 -0.28
N VAL A 397 -1.87 9.97 -0.49
CA VAL A 397 -2.42 10.83 0.56
C VAL A 397 -3.83 10.33 0.88
N ASP A 398 -3.93 9.51 1.92
CA ASP A 398 -5.20 8.94 2.39
C ASP A 398 -5.81 9.82 3.48
N LEU A 399 -7.08 10.19 3.33
CA LEU A 399 -7.85 10.85 4.39
C LEU A 399 -8.40 9.75 5.32
N GLU A 400 -7.84 9.63 6.53
CA GLU A 400 -8.11 8.48 7.43
C GLU A 400 -9.50 8.58 8.08
N ASP A 401 -9.96 9.79 8.39
CA ASP A 401 -11.34 10.12 8.76
C ASP A 401 -11.43 11.64 9.03
N GLY A 402 -12.57 12.26 8.67
CA GLY A 402 -12.93 13.59 9.14
C GLY A 402 -13.77 13.46 10.41
N ASN A 403 -13.34 14.02 11.54
CA ASN A 403 -14.19 14.09 12.72
C ASN A 403 -15.21 15.22 12.52
N TYR A 404 -16.47 14.85 12.26
CA TYR A 404 -17.62 15.76 12.11
C TYR A 404 -18.21 16.22 13.44
#